data_AF-A0A3B8UIC9-F1
#
_entry.id   AF-A0A3B8UIC9-F1
#
_cell.length_a   1.000
_cell.length_b   1.000
_cell.length_c   1.000
_cell.angle_alpha   90.00
_cell.angle_beta   90.00
_cell.angle_gamma   90.00
#
_symmetry.space_group_name_H-M   'P 1'
#
loop_
_entity.id
_entity.type
_entity.pdbx_description
1 polymer ?
#
loop_
_entity_poly.entity_id
_entity_poly.type
_entity_poly.pdbx_seq_one_letter_code
_entity_poly.pdbx_strand_id
1 'polypeptide(L)'
;IPTHGGSIRVYAARKGSYPIDPSVSDHLAEEKTLGLEDGRLFDSFRSQVIASKLSLLTLIQEIKASGKKIYGVGAPSRATTLTNYVGLDDGLIDMVVEVATSNKVNKFMPGTRIPVLSEEKLFADQPEYALLYSWHIAEELAKNLRKKGYKGNFIIPLPIPRII
;
A
#
# COMPACT_ATOMS: atom_id res chain seq x y z
N ILE A 1 15.63 10.74 3.89
CA ILE A 1 15.03 10.55 5.24
C ILE A 1 14.07 9.35 5.22
N PRO A 2 14.01 8.51 6.27
CA PRO A 2 13.26 7.26 6.25
C PRO A 2 11.78 7.45 6.61
N THR A 3 11.04 8.18 5.77
CA THR A 3 9.61 8.47 5.96
C THR A 3 8.80 8.07 4.72
N HIS A 4 7.52 7.72 4.89
CA HIS A 4 6.54 7.50 3.82
C HIS A 4 6.90 6.49 2.71
N GLY A 5 7.87 5.61 2.93
CA GLY A 5 8.37 4.65 1.93
C GLY A 5 9.57 5.16 1.12
N GLY A 6 10.22 6.24 1.57
CA GLY A 6 11.34 6.90 0.91
C GLY A 6 11.03 8.38 0.71
N SER A 7 11.94 9.27 1.10
CA SER A 7 11.74 10.71 0.96
C SER A 7 13.08 11.45 0.89
N ILE A 8 13.13 12.49 0.08
CA ILE A 8 14.27 13.43 -0.03
C ILE A 8 13.85 14.73 0.66
N ARG A 9 14.76 15.34 1.43
CA ARG A 9 14.55 16.67 2.02
C ARG A 9 15.37 17.66 1.23
N VAL A 10 14.71 18.68 0.69
CA VAL A 10 15.33 19.70 -0.17
C VAL A 10 15.31 21.05 0.55
N TYR A 11 16.43 21.76 0.50
CA TYR A 11 16.56 23.15 0.96
C TYR A 11 16.81 24.03 -0.26
N ALA A 12 16.08 25.15 -0.35
CA ALA A 12 16.20 26.10 -1.46
C ALA A 12 16.40 27.52 -0.93
N ALA A 13 17.22 28.30 -1.62
CA ALA A 13 17.49 29.70 -1.31
C ALA A 13 17.64 30.52 -2.59
N ARG A 14 17.68 31.85 -2.47
CA ARG A 14 17.98 32.72 -3.61
C ARG A 14 19.38 32.42 -4.14
N LYS A 15 19.55 32.55 -5.45
CA LYS A 15 20.84 32.32 -6.13
C LYS A 15 21.93 33.18 -5.48
N GLY A 16 23.03 32.54 -5.11
CA GLY A 16 24.18 33.20 -4.49
C GLY A 16 24.05 33.45 -2.99
N SER A 17 22.91 33.14 -2.36
CA SER A 17 22.76 33.30 -0.90
C SER A 17 23.51 32.22 -0.10
N TYR A 18 23.68 31.02 -0.65
CA TYR A 18 24.40 29.91 -0.03
C TYR A 18 25.18 29.12 -1.10
N PRO A 19 26.32 28.49 -0.75
CA PRO A 19 26.95 27.51 -1.62
C PRO A 19 26.05 26.28 -1.81
N ILE A 20 26.14 25.63 -2.96
CA ILE A 20 25.43 24.38 -3.24
C ILE A 20 26.16 23.25 -2.51
N ASP A 21 25.41 22.46 -1.75
CA ASP A 21 25.95 21.30 -1.06
C ASP A 21 26.25 20.14 -2.05
N PRO A 22 27.35 19.39 -1.89
CA PRO A 22 27.70 18.28 -2.79
C PRO A 22 26.60 17.20 -2.94
N SER A 23 25.75 17.03 -1.92
CA SER A 23 24.61 16.10 -2.00
C SER A 23 23.69 16.39 -3.19
N VAL A 24 23.61 17.64 -3.65
CA VAL A 24 22.83 18.00 -4.84
C VAL A 24 23.40 17.36 -6.09
N SER A 25 24.72 17.50 -6.32
CA SER A 25 25.36 16.87 -7.49
C SER A 25 25.36 15.35 -7.42
N ASP A 26 25.50 14.78 -6.21
CA ASP A 26 25.50 13.34 -6.01
C ASP A 26 24.13 12.74 -6.37
N HIS A 27 23.04 13.37 -5.91
CA HIS A 27 21.70 12.93 -6.26
C HIS A 27 21.38 13.10 -7.74
N LEU A 28 21.80 14.21 -8.37
CA LEU A 28 21.62 14.38 -9.82
C LEU A 28 22.38 13.31 -10.63
N ALA A 29 23.59 12.94 -10.20
CA ALA A 29 24.35 11.87 -10.83
C ALA A 29 23.69 10.50 -10.64
N GLU A 30 23.11 10.24 -9.46
CA GLU A 30 22.32 9.04 -9.18
C GLU A 30 21.07 8.98 -10.07
N GLU A 31 20.30 10.07 -10.16
CA GLU A 31 19.09 10.16 -11.00
C GLU A 31 19.39 9.87 -12.48
N LYS A 32 20.49 10.43 -12.99
CA LYS A 32 20.98 10.17 -14.35
C LYS A 32 21.38 8.71 -14.54
N THR A 33 22.09 8.13 -13.57
CA THR A 33 22.52 6.72 -13.62
C THR A 33 21.32 5.77 -13.62
N LEU A 34 20.28 6.10 -12.87
CA LEU A 34 19.02 5.35 -12.84
C LEU A 34 18.20 5.47 -14.13
N GLY A 35 18.49 6.45 -14.99
CA GLY A 35 17.73 6.70 -16.22
C GLY A 35 16.41 7.44 -15.97
N LEU A 36 16.38 8.33 -14.96
CA LEU A 36 15.23 9.22 -14.73
C LEU A 36 15.13 10.30 -15.82
N GLU A 37 16.25 10.84 -16.28
CA GLU A 37 16.29 11.90 -17.30
C GLU A 37 15.94 11.40 -18.71
N ASP A 38 16.32 10.16 -19.03
CA ASP A 38 16.14 9.57 -20.37
C ASP A 38 14.92 8.63 -20.48
N GLY A 39 14.21 8.43 -19.37
CA GLY A 39 12.96 7.69 -19.31
C GLY A 39 13.09 6.17 -19.13
N ARG A 40 14.30 5.59 -19.23
CA ARG A 40 14.50 4.13 -19.14
C ARG A 40 13.98 3.55 -17.83
N LEU A 41 14.09 4.30 -16.74
CA LEU A 41 13.54 3.87 -15.45
C LEU A 41 12.03 3.64 -15.52
N PHE A 42 11.30 4.55 -16.18
CA PHE A 42 9.84 4.50 -16.25
C PHE A 42 9.33 3.32 -17.08
N ASP A 43 10.06 2.89 -18.12
CA ASP A 43 9.73 1.69 -18.90
C ASP A 43 9.81 0.41 -18.04
N SER A 44 10.90 0.29 -17.27
CA SER A 44 11.06 -0.83 -16.34
C SER A 44 10.03 -0.77 -15.21
N PHE A 45 9.76 0.41 -14.67
CA PHE A 45 8.77 0.63 -13.61
C PHE A 45 7.37 0.29 -14.09
N ARG A 46 6.97 0.71 -15.29
CA ARG A 46 5.67 0.35 -15.90
C ARG A 46 5.51 -1.17 -15.95
N SER A 47 6.52 -1.88 -16.43
CA SER A 47 6.51 -3.34 -16.52
C SER A 47 6.36 -3.99 -15.14
N GLN A 48 7.08 -3.49 -14.13
CA GLN A 48 6.99 -3.95 -12.75
C GLN A 48 5.61 -3.67 -12.12
N VAL A 49 5.01 -2.51 -12.39
CA VAL A 49 3.67 -2.16 -11.90
C VAL A 49 2.61 -3.10 -12.49
N ILE A 50 2.69 -3.43 -13.78
CA ILE A 50 1.78 -4.39 -14.41
C ILE A 50 1.98 -5.78 -13.81
N ALA A 51 3.22 -6.24 -13.68
CA ALA A 51 3.52 -7.54 -13.07
C ALA A 51 3.00 -7.63 -11.64
N SER A 52 3.26 -6.61 -10.81
CA SER A 52 2.78 -6.52 -9.43
C SER A 52 1.24 -6.56 -9.34
N LYS A 53 0.54 -5.83 -10.23
CA LYS A 53 -0.92 -5.90 -10.35
C LYS A 53 -1.41 -7.32 -10.63
N LEU A 54 -0.83 -7.98 -11.64
CA LEU A 54 -1.25 -9.33 -12.03
C LEU A 54 -0.98 -10.33 -10.90
N SER A 55 0.20 -10.28 -10.28
CA SER A 55 0.54 -11.14 -9.14
C SER A 55 -0.40 -10.96 -7.95
N LEU A 56 -0.79 -9.72 -7.63
CA LEU A 56 -1.72 -9.46 -6.52
C LEU A 56 -3.11 -9.99 -6.83
N LEU A 57 -3.58 -9.78 -8.06
CA LEU A 57 -4.89 -10.27 -8.48
C LEU A 57 -4.94 -11.80 -8.46
N THR A 58 -3.91 -12.48 -8.99
CA THR A 58 -3.79 -13.94 -8.92
C THR A 58 -3.82 -14.44 -7.48
N LEU A 59 -3.02 -13.86 -6.59
CA LEU A 59 -2.98 -14.24 -5.17
C LEU A 59 -4.37 -14.14 -4.51
N ILE A 60 -5.08 -13.03 -4.75
CA ILE A 60 -6.42 -12.80 -4.21
C ILE A 60 -7.43 -13.80 -4.79
N GLN A 61 -7.39 -14.04 -6.10
CA GLN A 61 -8.27 -14.99 -6.77
C GLN A 61 -8.09 -16.42 -6.23
N GLU A 62 -6.86 -16.87 -6.01
CA GLU A 62 -6.57 -18.18 -5.41
C GLU A 62 -7.16 -18.32 -4.01
N ILE A 63 -7.02 -17.27 -3.18
CA ILE A 63 -7.61 -17.24 -1.85
C ILE A 63 -9.14 -17.32 -1.94
N LYS A 64 -9.78 -16.53 -2.81
CA LYS A 64 -11.25 -16.53 -2.97
C LYS A 64 -11.76 -17.84 -3.56
N ALA A 65 -11.04 -18.47 -4.49
CA ALA A 65 -11.37 -19.79 -5.03
C ALA A 65 -11.36 -20.88 -3.95
N SER A 66 -10.57 -20.71 -2.89
CA SER A 66 -10.59 -21.59 -1.71
C SER A 66 -11.70 -21.29 -0.70
N GLY A 67 -12.62 -20.37 -1.01
CA GLY A 67 -13.76 -20.00 -0.15
C GLY A 67 -13.40 -19.15 1.06
N LYS A 68 -12.16 -18.62 1.12
CA LYS A 68 -11.66 -17.86 2.26
C LYS A 68 -12.02 -16.37 2.17
N LYS A 69 -12.08 -15.71 3.34
CA LYS A 69 -12.41 -14.28 3.45
C LYS A 69 -11.17 -13.41 3.47
N ILE A 70 -11.28 -12.22 2.89
CA ILE A 70 -10.22 -11.21 2.86
C ILE A 70 -10.80 -9.88 3.34
N TYR A 71 -10.31 -9.39 4.47
CA TYR A 71 -10.64 -8.04 4.94
C TYR A 71 -9.48 -7.10 4.61
N GLY A 72 -9.75 -5.95 4.03
CA GLY A 72 -8.76 -4.86 3.94
C GLY A 72 -8.55 -4.20 5.30
N VAL A 73 -7.34 -3.75 5.60
CA VAL A 73 -7.03 -3.02 6.83
C VAL A 73 -6.45 -1.65 6.50
N GLY A 74 -7.16 -0.62 6.98
CA GLY A 74 -6.89 0.79 6.71
C GLY A 74 -7.43 1.23 5.34
N ALA A 75 -7.87 2.47 5.25
CA ALA A 75 -8.32 3.09 4.00
C ALA A 75 -7.58 4.41 3.73
N PRO A 76 -6.23 4.45 3.67
CA PRO A 76 -5.49 5.66 3.25
C PRO A 76 -5.81 6.02 1.80
N SER A 77 -5.53 7.26 1.38
CA SER A 77 -5.76 7.71 -0.01
C SER A 77 -5.10 6.79 -1.06
N ARG A 78 -3.89 6.29 -0.76
CA ARG A 78 -3.15 5.34 -1.63
C ARG A 78 -3.86 3.99 -1.81
N ALA A 79 -4.73 3.59 -0.87
CA ALA A 79 -5.52 2.37 -0.99
C ALA A 79 -6.45 2.46 -2.20
N THR A 80 -7.12 3.60 -2.40
CA THR A 80 -8.04 3.80 -3.51
C THR A 80 -7.38 3.60 -4.86
N THR A 81 -6.18 4.14 -5.08
CA THR A 81 -5.41 3.92 -6.31
C THR A 81 -5.11 2.44 -6.53
N LEU A 82 -4.62 1.74 -5.49
CA LEU A 82 -4.32 0.31 -5.58
C LEU A 82 -5.58 -0.51 -5.90
N THR A 83 -6.65 -0.32 -5.13
CA THR A 83 -7.92 -1.03 -5.29
C THR A 83 -8.48 -0.85 -6.69
N ASN A 84 -8.61 0.38 -7.17
CA ASN A 84 -9.18 0.66 -8.49
C ASN A 84 -8.26 0.21 -9.64
N TYR A 85 -6.95 0.42 -9.52
CA TYR A 85 -6.01 0.02 -10.57
C TYR A 85 -5.93 -1.50 -10.73
N VAL A 86 -5.91 -2.23 -9.61
CA VAL A 86 -5.88 -3.70 -9.62
C VAL A 86 -7.23 -4.26 -10.05
N GLY A 87 -8.33 -3.56 -9.77
CA GLY A 87 -9.70 -3.99 -10.07
C GLY A 87 -10.32 -4.81 -8.94
N LEU A 88 -10.05 -4.43 -7.69
CA LEU A 88 -10.61 -5.09 -6.51
C LEU A 88 -12.00 -4.54 -6.19
N ASP A 89 -12.98 -5.41 -6.03
CA ASP A 89 -14.37 -5.08 -5.68
C ASP A 89 -14.84 -5.83 -4.42
N ASP A 90 -16.12 -5.71 -4.10
CA ASP A 90 -16.78 -6.36 -2.95
C ASP A 90 -16.99 -7.87 -3.12
N GLY A 91 -16.72 -8.43 -4.31
CA GLY A 91 -16.62 -9.87 -4.51
C GLY A 91 -15.24 -10.43 -4.14
N LEU A 92 -14.19 -9.61 -4.24
CA LEU A 92 -12.80 -9.99 -3.94
C LEU A 92 -12.37 -9.60 -2.53
N ILE A 93 -12.80 -8.43 -2.05
CA ILE A 93 -12.48 -7.90 -0.72
C ILE A 93 -13.79 -7.69 0.04
N ASP A 94 -14.04 -8.51 1.04
CA ASP A 94 -15.34 -8.59 1.73
C ASP A 94 -15.70 -7.27 2.45
N MET A 95 -14.70 -6.59 3.02
CA MET A 95 -14.82 -5.25 3.59
C MET A 95 -13.44 -4.65 3.82
N VAL A 96 -13.38 -3.35 4.08
CA VAL A 96 -12.20 -2.70 4.65
C VAL A 96 -12.51 -2.29 6.09
N VAL A 97 -11.58 -2.51 7.00
CA VAL A 97 -11.71 -2.07 8.38
C VAL A 97 -10.83 -0.85 8.66
N GLU A 98 -11.34 0.04 9.50
CA GLU A 98 -10.68 1.26 9.96
C GLU A 98 -10.84 1.40 11.48
N VAL A 99 -9.98 2.20 12.11
CA VAL A 99 -10.12 2.49 13.55
C VAL A 99 -11.50 3.09 13.83
N ALA A 100 -12.13 2.69 14.93
CA ALA A 100 -13.53 3.04 15.21
C ALA A 100 -13.80 4.57 15.21
N THR A 101 -12.79 5.38 15.55
CA THR A 101 -12.85 6.85 15.55
C THR A 101 -12.70 7.50 14.17
N SER A 102 -12.46 6.70 13.13
CA SER A 102 -12.25 7.20 11.77
C SER A 102 -13.56 7.66 11.14
N ASN A 103 -13.57 8.87 10.59
CA ASN A 103 -14.72 9.42 9.82
C ASN A 103 -15.02 8.63 8.52
N LYS A 104 -14.28 7.56 8.23
CA LYS A 104 -14.46 6.67 7.09
C LYS A 104 -15.37 5.49 7.40
N VAL A 105 -15.58 5.17 8.68
CA VAL A 105 -16.45 4.07 9.10
C VAL A 105 -17.89 4.33 8.63
N ASN A 106 -18.59 3.27 8.22
CA ASN A 106 -19.93 3.27 7.62
C ASN A 106 -19.99 3.99 6.26
N LYS A 107 -18.87 4.06 5.54
CA LYS A 107 -18.81 4.51 4.14
C LYS A 107 -18.34 3.37 3.25
N PHE A 108 -17.98 3.69 2.01
CA PHE A 108 -17.46 2.75 1.03
C PHE A 108 -16.08 3.18 0.54
N MET A 109 -15.26 2.22 0.13
CA MET A 109 -14.01 2.51 -0.56
C MET A 109 -14.32 3.25 -1.87
N PRO A 110 -13.72 4.42 -2.15
CA PRO A 110 -14.07 5.18 -3.34
C PRO A 110 -13.86 4.38 -4.64
N GLY A 111 -14.83 4.48 -5.54
CA GLY A 111 -14.83 3.76 -6.82
C GLY A 111 -15.36 2.31 -6.72
N THR A 112 -15.67 1.82 -5.53
CA THR A 112 -16.16 0.44 -5.33
C THR A 112 -17.37 0.40 -4.38
N ARG A 113 -17.91 -0.80 -4.15
CA ARG A 113 -18.94 -1.07 -3.14
C ARG A 113 -18.40 -1.79 -1.91
N ILE A 114 -17.07 -1.83 -1.74
CA ILE A 114 -16.44 -2.44 -0.57
C ILE A 114 -16.77 -1.57 0.67
N PRO A 115 -17.50 -2.09 1.66
CA PRO A 115 -17.88 -1.30 2.82
C PRO A 115 -16.66 -1.04 3.72
N VAL A 116 -16.62 0.13 4.36
CA VAL A 116 -15.61 0.50 5.35
C VAL A 116 -16.23 0.44 6.74
N LEU A 117 -15.77 -0.48 7.58
CA LEU A 117 -16.36 -0.79 8.90
C LEU A 117 -15.32 -0.65 10.03
N SER A 118 -15.77 -0.77 11.28
CA SER A 118 -14.87 -0.73 12.45
C SER A 118 -13.94 -1.94 12.49
N GLU A 119 -12.68 -1.72 12.91
CA GLU A 119 -11.67 -2.77 13.14
C GLU A 119 -12.10 -3.84 14.16
N GLU A 120 -13.09 -3.56 15.00
CA GLU A 120 -13.70 -4.56 15.88
C GLU A 120 -14.18 -5.80 15.11
N LYS A 121 -14.69 -5.63 13.88
CA LYS A 121 -15.10 -6.75 13.03
C LYS A 121 -13.94 -7.68 12.67
N LEU A 122 -12.73 -7.15 12.47
CA LEU A 122 -11.55 -7.98 12.16
C LEU A 122 -11.26 -8.96 13.31
N PHE A 123 -11.39 -8.50 14.55
CA PHE A 123 -11.10 -9.31 15.74
C PHE A 123 -12.25 -10.24 16.11
N ALA A 124 -13.50 -9.85 15.84
CA ALA A 124 -14.67 -10.70 16.06
C ALA A 124 -14.78 -11.80 15.00
N ASP A 125 -14.66 -11.46 13.71
CA ASP A 125 -14.93 -12.38 12.61
C ASP A 125 -13.74 -13.29 12.29
N GLN A 126 -12.51 -12.86 12.63
CA GLN A 126 -11.26 -13.58 12.37
C GLN A 126 -11.13 -14.10 10.91
N PRO A 127 -11.25 -13.23 9.89
CA PRO A 127 -11.09 -13.65 8.50
C PRO A 127 -9.71 -14.27 8.26
N GLU A 128 -9.63 -15.23 7.33
CA GLU A 128 -8.38 -15.96 7.09
C GLU A 128 -7.26 -15.05 6.59
N TYR A 129 -7.60 -13.94 5.93
CA TYR A 129 -6.62 -12.97 5.42
C TYR A 129 -6.99 -11.51 5.70
N ALA A 130 -5.96 -10.72 5.99
CA ALA A 130 -6.02 -9.27 6.12
C ALA A 130 -5.11 -8.58 5.09
N LEU A 131 -5.67 -7.86 4.13
CA LEU A 131 -4.94 -7.07 3.14
C LEU A 131 -4.50 -5.72 3.74
N LEU A 132 -3.20 -5.51 3.89
CA LEU A 132 -2.65 -4.31 4.53
C LEU A 132 -2.47 -3.16 3.52
N TYR A 133 -3.41 -2.21 3.50
CA TYR A 133 -3.32 -1.03 2.63
C TYR A 133 -2.27 0.00 3.08
N SER A 134 -1.80 -0.09 4.33
CA SER A 134 -0.64 0.66 4.84
C SER A 134 0.64 -0.17 4.77
N TRP A 135 0.95 -0.73 3.59
CA TRP A 135 2.04 -1.71 3.39
C TRP A 135 3.44 -1.22 3.79
N HIS A 136 3.70 0.09 3.70
CA HIS A 136 4.97 0.70 4.10
C HIS A 136 5.28 0.56 5.60
N ILE A 137 4.29 0.22 6.43
CA ILE A 137 4.43 -0.11 7.86
C ILE A 137 3.88 -1.50 8.18
N ALA A 138 3.84 -2.41 7.19
CA ALA A 138 3.16 -3.70 7.30
C ALA A 138 3.60 -4.52 8.52
N GLU A 139 4.90 -4.57 8.83
CA GLU A 139 5.40 -5.37 9.96
C GLU A 139 4.93 -4.82 11.31
N GLU A 140 4.97 -3.51 11.49
CA GLU A 140 4.50 -2.86 12.70
C GLU A 140 2.99 -3.03 12.85
N LEU A 141 2.25 -2.80 11.76
CA LEU A 141 0.81 -2.96 11.72
C LEU A 141 0.39 -4.42 12.01
N ALA A 142 1.05 -5.40 11.40
CA ALA A 142 0.82 -6.82 11.65
C ALA A 142 1.06 -7.17 13.13
N LYS A 143 2.16 -6.71 13.73
CA LYS A 143 2.46 -6.89 15.16
C LYS A 143 1.36 -6.28 16.04
N ASN A 144 0.89 -5.07 15.72
CA ASN A 144 -0.15 -4.40 16.48
C ASN A 144 -1.51 -5.12 16.36
N LEU A 145 -1.89 -5.58 15.17
CA LEU A 145 -3.12 -6.35 14.95
C LEU A 145 -3.06 -7.71 15.65
N ARG A 146 -1.90 -8.37 15.66
CA ARG A 146 -1.67 -9.61 16.44
C ARG A 146 -1.86 -9.37 17.93
N LYS A 147 -1.30 -8.29 18.49
CA LYS A 147 -1.48 -7.90 19.90
C LYS A 147 -2.94 -7.63 20.24
N LYS A 148 -3.71 -7.07 19.30
CA LYS A 148 -5.17 -6.85 19.44
C LYS A 148 -6.00 -8.13 19.25
N GLY A 149 -5.38 -9.26 18.90
CA GLY A 149 -6.02 -10.58 18.87
C GLY A 149 -6.39 -11.11 17.48
N TYR A 150 -5.96 -10.48 16.39
CA TYR A 150 -6.16 -11.04 15.03
C TYR A 150 -5.23 -12.23 14.77
N LYS A 151 -5.76 -13.35 14.27
CA LYS A 151 -5.04 -14.63 14.10
C LYS A 151 -4.82 -15.07 12.65
N GLY A 152 -5.54 -14.49 11.68
CA GLY A 152 -5.42 -14.84 10.25
C GLY A 152 -4.15 -14.28 9.60
N ASN A 153 -3.84 -14.66 8.37
CA ASN A 153 -2.61 -14.24 7.68
C ASN A 153 -2.72 -12.80 7.15
N PHE A 154 -1.59 -12.17 6.86
CA PHE A 154 -1.57 -10.83 6.24
C PHE A 154 -1.18 -10.91 4.79
N ILE A 155 -1.82 -10.12 3.94
CA ILE A 155 -1.42 -9.89 2.56
C ILE A 155 -0.75 -8.51 2.50
N ILE A 156 0.50 -8.48 2.05
CA ILE A 156 1.22 -7.25 1.73
C ILE A 156 1.14 -7.07 0.21
N PRO A 157 0.47 -6.02 -0.30
CA PRO A 157 0.20 -5.89 -1.72
C PRO A 157 1.39 -5.42 -2.56
N LEU A 158 2.34 -4.70 -1.97
CA LEU A 158 3.40 -4.01 -2.70
C LEU A 158 4.74 -4.11 -1.94
N PRO A 159 5.89 -3.99 -2.64
CA PRO A 159 6.02 -3.92 -4.11
C PRO A 159 5.81 -5.28 -4.81
N ILE A 160 6.16 -6.36 -4.11
CA ILE A 160 5.93 -7.74 -4.54
C ILE A 160 4.86 -8.32 -3.60
N PRO A 161 3.68 -8.70 -4.12
CA PRO A 161 2.62 -9.31 -3.34
C PRO A 161 3.10 -10.55 -2.59
N ARG A 162 2.81 -10.63 -1.29
CA ARG A 162 3.18 -11.78 -0.46
C ARG A 162 2.26 -11.95 0.75
N ILE A 163 2.26 -13.15 1.31
CA ILE A 163 1.55 -13.50 2.54
C ILE A 163 2.56 -13.61 3.68
N ILE A 164 2.23 -13.09 4.87
CA ILE A 164 3.01 -13.23 6.12
C ILE A 164 2.14 -13.60 7.32
#